data_AF-A0A6I4ZUJ1-F1
#
_entry.id   AF-A0A6I4ZUJ1-F1
#
_cell.length_a   1.000
_cell.length_b   1.000
_cell.length_c   1.000
_cell.angle_alpha   90.00
_cell.angle_beta   90.00
_cell.angle_gamma   90.00
#
_symmetry.space_group_name_H-M   'P 1'
#
loop_
_entity.id
_entity.type
_entity.pdbx_description
1 polymer ?
#
loop_
_entity_poly.entity_id
_entity_poly.type
_entity_poly.pdbx_seq_one_letter_code
_entity_poly.pdbx_strand_id
1 'polypeptide(L)'
;MENFLHIGAVWLHVLGIALFVGPQFFLAFAWVPASRQIQDLPTRVAAMRTITTRFGWIGGIGLLLILIGGAYLIMTWRDYHNIPEGVAFFDYIYGVVFVVKMIVLVVMIVLVGLHMFVVGPSQVDAMERVAQGEDVPDRDIRRLRITSMSLSITGLILTLVVMGMGVSLGAAEYSIQEF
;
A
#
# COMPACT_ATOMS: atom_id res chain seq x y z
N MET A 1 -17.77 6.76 25.56
CA MET A 1 -17.86 7.18 24.15
C MET A 1 -16.50 7.12 23.46
N GLU A 2 -15.46 7.69 24.09
CA GLU A 2 -14.10 7.76 23.54
C GLU A 2 -13.50 6.40 23.17
N ASN A 3 -13.60 5.40 24.06
CA ASN A 3 -13.13 4.03 23.75
C ASN A 3 -13.83 3.44 22.51
N PHE A 4 -15.12 3.71 22.32
CA PHE A 4 -15.87 3.23 21.16
C PHE A 4 -15.36 3.87 19.86
N LEU A 5 -15.11 5.19 19.88
CA LEU A 5 -14.57 5.91 18.72
C LEU A 5 -13.14 5.48 18.40
N HIS A 6 -12.30 5.29 19.41
CA HIS A 6 -10.94 4.78 19.22
C HIS A 6 -10.93 3.37 18.62
N ILE A 7 -11.72 2.45 19.18
CA ILE A 7 -11.87 1.09 18.62
C ILE A 7 -12.39 1.16 17.17
N GLY A 8 -13.39 2.02 16.90
CA GLY A 8 -13.90 2.25 15.55
C GLY A 8 -12.83 2.74 14.58
N ALA A 9 -11.98 3.69 15.00
CA ALA A 9 -10.87 4.19 14.19
C ALA A 9 -9.80 3.12 13.95
N VAL A 10 -9.47 2.29 14.95
CA VAL A 10 -8.59 1.13 14.77
C VAL A 10 -9.16 0.17 13.74
N TRP A 11 -10.44 -0.21 13.85
CA TRP A 11 -11.10 -1.08 12.88
C TRP A 11 -11.10 -0.50 11.47
N LEU A 12 -11.42 0.78 11.33
CA LEU A 12 -11.40 1.47 10.06
C LEU A 12 -10.00 1.46 9.44
N HIS A 13 -8.97 1.73 10.24
CA HIS A 13 -7.58 1.73 9.79
C HIS A 13 -7.13 0.32 9.36
N VAL A 14 -7.41 -0.70 10.16
CA VAL A 14 -7.07 -2.11 9.86
C VAL A 14 -7.81 -2.61 8.62
N LEU A 15 -9.10 -2.30 8.48
CA LEU A 15 -9.87 -2.61 7.27
C LEU A 15 -9.27 -1.92 6.04
N GLY A 16 -8.90 -0.64 6.17
CA GLY A 16 -8.21 0.10 5.12
C GLY A 16 -6.90 -0.58 4.69
N ILE A 17 -6.09 -1.02 5.65
CA ILE A 17 -4.86 -1.80 5.39
C ILE A 17 -5.20 -3.08 4.63
N ALA A 18 -6.19 -3.86 5.08
CA ALA A 18 -6.58 -5.10 4.39
C ALA A 18 -6.99 -4.86 2.93
N LEU A 19 -7.75 -3.80 2.66
CA LEU A 19 -8.16 -3.42 1.30
C LEU A 19 -7.02 -2.87 0.44
N PHE A 20 -6.05 -2.17 1.04
CA PHE A 20 -4.89 -1.63 0.32
C PHE A 20 -3.85 -2.71 0.01
N VAL A 21 -3.56 -3.58 0.98
CA VAL A 21 -2.47 -4.56 0.92
C VAL A 21 -2.90 -5.89 0.30
N GLY A 22 -4.14 -6.31 0.55
CA GLY A 22 -4.70 -7.58 0.04
C GLY A 22 -4.53 -7.75 -1.48
N PRO A 23 -4.89 -6.75 -2.31
CA PRO A 23 -4.68 -6.81 -3.74
C PRO A 23 -3.22 -6.96 -4.17
N GLN A 24 -2.27 -6.34 -3.46
CA GLN A 24 -0.85 -6.45 -3.78
C GLN A 24 -0.36 -7.89 -3.60
N PHE A 25 -0.73 -8.53 -2.48
CA PHE A 25 -0.43 -9.94 -2.23
C PHE A 25 -1.09 -10.85 -3.27
N PHE A 26 -2.38 -10.65 -3.52
CA PHE A 26 -3.09 -11.46 -4.51
C PHE A 26 -2.45 -11.33 -5.90
N LEU A 27 -2.12 -10.12 -6.33
CA LEU A 27 -1.51 -9.90 -7.64
C LEU A 27 -0.13 -10.54 -7.73
N ALA A 28 0.72 -10.33 -6.74
CA ALA A 28 2.10 -10.83 -6.73
C ALA A 28 2.18 -12.36 -6.65
N PHE A 29 1.38 -12.98 -5.78
CA PHE A 29 1.55 -14.40 -5.42
C PHE A 29 0.51 -15.33 -6.03
N ALA A 30 -0.69 -14.84 -6.39
CA ALA A 30 -1.75 -15.69 -6.94
C ALA A 30 -1.99 -15.41 -8.43
N TRP A 31 -2.31 -14.16 -8.79
CA TRP A 31 -2.70 -13.82 -10.15
C TRP A 31 -1.55 -13.93 -11.15
N VAL A 32 -0.37 -13.37 -10.86
CA VAL A 32 0.75 -13.42 -11.80
C VAL A 32 1.13 -14.87 -12.14
N PRO A 33 1.28 -15.81 -11.19
CA PRO A 33 1.49 -17.22 -11.52
C PRO A 33 0.33 -17.87 -12.27
N ALA A 34 -0.91 -17.66 -11.83
CA ALA A 34 -2.09 -18.28 -12.45
C ALA A 34 -2.31 -17.82 -13.91
N SER A 35 -2.13 -16.52 -14.16
CA SER A 35 -2.32 -15.93 -15.49
C SER A 35 -1.38 -16.49 -16.56
N ARG A 36 -0.24 -17.07 -16.17
CA ARG A 36 0.69 -17.73 -17.11
C ARG A 36 0.07 -18.97 -17.78
N GLN A 37 -0.97 -19.55 -17.19
CA GLN A 37 -1.67 -20.71 -17.75
C GLN A 37 -2.66 -20.32 -18.85
N ILE A 38 -3.01 -19.03 -18.95
CA ILE A 38 -3.87 -18.49 -20.01
C ILE A 38 -3.03 -18.37 -21.28
N GLN A 39 -3.23 -19.31 -22.22
CA GLN A 39 -2.52 -19.36 -23.50
C GLN A 39 -2.95 -18.23 -24.44
N ASP A 40 -4.23 -17.89 -24.42
CA ASP A 40 -4.77 -16.80 -25.23
C ASP A 40 -4.34 -15.44 -24.67
N LEU A 41 -3.42 -14.77 -25.38
CA LEU A 41 -2.85 -13.50 -24.96
C LEU A 41 -3.92 -12.38 -24.84
N PRO A 42 -4.83 -12.18 -25.81
CA PRO A 42 -5.93 -11.22 -25.68
C PRO A 42 -6.76 -11.42 -24.40
N THR A 43 -7.19 -12.66 -24.12
CA THR A 43 -7.96 -12.97 -22.90
C THR A 43 -7.16 -12.68 -21.64
N ARG A 44 -5.87 -13.06 -21.61
CA ARG A 44 -4.99 -12.79 -20.47
C ARG A 44 -4.85 -11.30 -20.19
N VAL A 45 -4.70 -10.50 -21.23
CA VAL A 45 -4.54 -9.04 -21.13
C VAL A 45 -5.83 -8.36 -20.67
N ALA A 46 -6.98 -8.74 -21.24
CA ALA A 46 -8.29 -8.23 -20.83
C ALA A 46 -8.60 -8.53 -19.35
N ALA A 47 -8.27 -9.74 -18.90
CA ALA A 47 -8.41 -10.12 -17.49
C ALA A 47 -7.48 -9.30 -16.58
N MET A 48 -6.21 -9.13 -16.98
CA MET A 48 -5.24 -8.29 -16.27
C MET A 48 -5.73 -6.84 -16.13
N ARG A 49 -6.22 -6.22 -17.21
CA ARG A 49 -6.75 -4.85 -17.19
C ARG A 49 -7.94 -4.73 -16.24
N THR A 50 -8.87 -5.68 -16.29
CA THR A 50 -10.06 -5.68 -15.43
C THR A 50 -9.69 -5.79 -13.96
N ILE A 51 -8.85 -6.76 -13.61
CA ILE A 51 -8.45 -7.04 -12.22
C ILE A 51 -7.66 -5.85 -11.66
N THR A 52 -6.66 -5.36 -12.38
CA THR A 52 -5.82 -4.25 -11.93
C THR A 52 -6.63 -2.96 -11.75
N THR A 53 -7.61 -2.69 -12.61
CA THR A 53 -8.50 -1.52 -12.48
C THR A 53 -9.38 -1.65 -11.22
N ARG A 54 -10.01 -2.81 -11.00
CA ARG A 54 -10.87 -3.04 -9.84
C ARG A 54 -10.10 -2.95 -8.53
N PHE A 55 -8.92 -3.56 -8.49
CA PHE A 55 -8.04 -3.48 -7.34
C PHE A 55 -7.44 -2.10 -7.13
N GLY A 56 -7.23 -1.33 -8.19
CA GLY A 56 -6.85 0.08 -8.07
C GLY A 56 -7.89 0.89 -7.29
N TRP A 57 -9.18 0.69 -7.59
CA TRP A 57 -10.28 1.32 -6.84
C TRP A 57 -10.38 0.83 -5.39
N ILE A 58 -10.29 -0.49 -5.17
CA ILE A 58 -10.33 -1.08 -3.82
C ILE A 58 -9.17 -0.55 -2.98
N GLY A 59 -7.96 -0.51 -3.57
CA GLY A 59 -6.78 0.05 -2.92
C GLY A 59 -6.94 1.54 -2.63
N GLY A 60 -7.47 2.34 -3.56
CA GLY A 60 -7.74 3.75 -3.34
C GLY A 60 -8.72 4.01 -2.19
N ILE A 61 -9.80 3.24 -2.11
CA ILE A 61 -10.75 3.27 -0.97
C ILE A 61 -10.04 2.83 0.32
N GLY A 62 -9.25 1.77 0.27
CA GLY A 62 -8.45 1.29 1.40
C GLY A 62 -7.54 2.39 1.93
N LEU A 63 -6.80 3.08 1.06
CA LEU A 63 -5.93 4.19 1.43
C LEU A 63 -6.69 5.34 2.09
N LEU A 64 -7.88 5.68 1.58
CA LEU A 64 -8.74 6.70 2.21
C LEU A 64 -9.13 6.29 3.64
N LEU A 65 -9.53 5.04 3.88
CA LEU A 65 -9.87 4.55 5.22
C LEU A 65 -8.66 4.54 6.15
N ILE A 66 -7.48 4.17 5.64
CA ILE A 66 -6.20 4.25 6.39
C ILE A 66 -5.98 5.70 6.85
N LEU A 67 -6.11 6.67 5.94
CA LEU A 67 -5.86 8.07 6.27
C LEU A 67 -6.88 8.62 7.29
N ILE A 68 -8.17 8.32 7.13
CA ILE A 68 -9.21 8.77 8.06
C ILE A 68 -9.01 8.15 9.45
N GLY A 69 -8.89 6.83 9.52
CA GLY A 69 -8.67 6.14 10.80
C GLY A 69 -7.35 6.54 11.44
N GLY A 70 -6.29 6.66 10.64
CA GLY A 70 -4.96 7.03 11.11
C GLY A 70 -4.89 8.46 11.62
N ALA A 71 -5.57 9.40 10.97
CA ALA A 71 -5.69 10.79 11.42
C ALA A 71 -6.35 10.87 12.80
N TYR A 72 -7.45 10.14 13.03
CA TYR A 72 -8.09 10.09 14.34
C TYR A 72 -7.16 9.51 15.41
N LEU A 73 -6.48 8.40 15.09
CA LEU A 73 -5.57 7.71 16.03
C LEU A 73 -4.40 8.60 16.44
N ILE A 74 -3.80 9.35 15.51
CA ILE A 74 -2.73 10.29 15.87
C ILE A 74 -3.27 11.51 16.60
N MET A 75 -4.45 12.03 16.27
CA MET A 75 -5.02 13.19 16.97
C MET A 75 -5.34 12.88 18.44
N THR A 76 -5.69 11.62 18.75
CA THR A 76 -6.10 11.18 20.10
C THR A 76 -5.01 10.39 20.83
N TRP A 77 -3.79 10.32 20.29
CA TRP A 77 -2.72 9.46 20.83
C TRP A 77 -2.35 9.78 22.29
N ARG A 78 -2.25 11.08 22.62
CA ARG A 78 -1.86 11.58 23.94
C ARG A 78 -2.89 11.16 24.99
N ASP A 79 -4.16 11.41 24.72
CA ASP A 79 -5.26 11.08 25.62
C ASP A 79 -5.38 9.57 25.82
N TYR A 80 -5.27 8.81 24.72
CA TYR A 80 -5.36 7.35 24.77
C TYR A 80 -4.25 6.70 25.60
N HIS A 81 -3.03 7.22 25.52
CA HIS A 81 -1.87 6.73 26.28
C HIS A 81 -1.69 7.40 27.65
N ASN A 82 -2.61 8.29 28.07
CA ASN A 82 -2.53 9.06 29.32
C ASN A 82 -1.21 9.86 29.46
N ILE A 83 -0.73 10.44 28.37
CA ILE A 83 0.53 11.20 28.35
C ILE A 83 0.30 12.61 28.94
N PRO A 84 1.13 13.07 29.89
CA PRO A 84 0.99 14.42 30.45
C PRO A 84 1.15 15.53 29.40
N GLU A 85 0.44 16.66 29.58
CA GLU A 85 0.42 17.79 28.63
C GLU A 85 1.79 18.44 28.40
N GLY A 86 2.74 18.28 29.34
CA GLY A 86 4.08 18.85 29.28
C GLY A 86 5.12 18.04 28.50
N VAL A 87 4.82 16.80 28.13
CA VAL A 87 5.78 15.93 27.42
C VAL A 87 5.64 16.12 25.91
N ALA A 88 6.74 16.40 25.23
CA ALA A 88 6.73 16.63 23.79
C ALA A 88 6.58 15.31 23.01
N PHE A 89 6.05 15.42 21.79
CA PHE A 89 5.82 14.26 20.92
C PHE A 89 7.09 13.44 20.65
N PHE A 90 8.23 14.12 20.51
CA PHE A 90 9.52 13.52 20.21
C PHE A 90 10.29 13.03 21.44
N ASP A 91 9.77 13.23 22.64
CA ASP A 91 10.39 12.71 23.86
C ASP A 91 10.20 11.18 23.94
N TYR A 92 9.21 10.64 23.23
CA TYR A 92 8.94 9.21 23.14
C TYR A 92 9.41 8.59 21.82
N ILE A 93 9.79 7.31 21.88
CA ILE A 93 10.01 6.46 20.71
C ILE A 93 8.81 6.53 19.73
N TYR A 94 7.59 6.64 20.27
CA TYR A 94 6.36 6.83 19.51
C TYR A 94 6.49 7.94 18.44
N GLY A 95 6.95 9.13 18.83
CA GLY A 95 6.99 10.27 17.91
C GLY A 95 7.99 10.10 16.79
N VAL A 96 9.17 9.56 17.11
CA VAL A 96 10.22 9.27 16.13
C VAL A 96 9.75 8.20 15.14
N VAL A 97 9.22 7.08 15.63
CA VAL A 97 8.69 5.99 14.79
C VAL A 97 7.56 6.49 13.91
N PHE A 98 6.66 7.33 14.44
CA PHE A 98 5.56 7.90 13.66
C PHE A 98 6.06 8.77 12.51
N VAL A 99 7.02 9.68 12.74
CA VAL A 99 7.55 10.54 11.68
C VAL A 99 8.28 9.73 10.62
N VAL A 100 9.13 8.79 11.02
CA VAL A 100 9.81 7.88 10.08
C VAL A 100 8.77 7.11 9.26
N LYS A 101 7.73 6.58 9.90
CA LYS A 101 6.62 5.91 9.23
C LYS A 101 5.94 6.80 8.20
N MET A 102 5.71 8.07 8.51
CA MET A 102 5.06 9.01 7.58
C MET A 102 5.96 9.35 6.39
N ILE A 103 7.27 9.48 6.59
CA ILE A 103 8.22 9.66 5.47
C ILE A 103 8.19 8.44 4.54
N VAL A 104 8.28 7.23 5.11
CA VAL A 104 8.23 5.98 4.33
C VAL A 104 6.87 5.83 3.63
N LEU A 105 5.77 6.20 4.29
CA LEU A 105 4.42 6.19 3.70
C LEU A 105 4.34 7.12 2.48
N VAL A 106 4.88 8.33 2.55
CA VAL A 106 4.88 9.27 1.42
C VAL A 106 5.67 8.72 0.24
N VAL A 107 6.87 8.18 0.50
CA VAL A 107 7.69 7.53 -0.54
C VAL A 107 6.94 6.36 -1.17
N MET A 108 6.30 5.53 -0.35
CA MET A 108 5.48 4.40 -0.80
C MET A 108 4.32 4.87 -1.68
N ILE A 109 3.57 5.92 -1.28
CA ILE A 109 2.45 6.46 -2.07
C ILE A 109 2.95 6.97 -3.42
N VAL A 110 4.09 7.66 -3.47
CA VAL A 110 4.68 8.14 -4.74
C VAL A 110 5.03 6.97 -5.65
N LEU A 111 5.68 5.93 -5.13
CA LEU A 111 6.04 4.75 -5.93
C LEU A 111 4.83 3.96 -6.41
N VAL A 112 3.84 3.76 -5.54
CA VAL A 112 2.58 3.10 -5.89
C VAL A 112 1.80 3.93 -6.91
N GLY A 113 1.76 5.25 -6.76
CA GLY A 113 1.14 6.16 -7.73
C GLY A 113 1.83 6.08 -9.10
N LEU A 114 3.17 6.14 -9.14
CA LEU A 114 3.95 5.96 -10.37
C LEU A 114 3.64 4.60 -11.02
N HIS A 115 3.56 3.55 -10.22
CA HIS A 115 3.22 2.22 -10.70
C HIS A 115 1.79 2.15 -11.26
N MET A 116 0.80 2.69 -10.56
CA MET A 116 -0.61 2.60 -10.94
C MET A 116 -0.98 3.48 -12.14
N PHE A 117 -0.41 4.67 -12.24
CA PHE A 117 -0.82 5.66 -13.24
C PHE A 117 0.11 5.76 -14.44
N VAL A 118 1.36 5.31 -14.33
CA VAL A 118 2.35 5.42 -15.41
C VAL A 118 2.79 4.05 -15.90
N VAL A 119 3.40 3.25 -15.02
CA VAL A 119 4.07 2.00 -15.45
C VAL A 119 3.08 0.87 -15.74
N GLY A 120 2.05 0.70 -14.90
CA GLY A 120 1.01 -0.32 -15.04
C GLY A 120 0.23 -0.18 -16.36
N PRO A 121 -0.36 0.99 -16.66
CA PRO A 121 -1.04 1.24 -17.91
C PRO A 121 -0.13 1.01 -19.12
N SER A 122 1.09 1.57 -19.10
CA SER A 122 2.08 1.37 -20.17
C SER A 122 2.40 -0.10 -20.44
N GLN A 123 2.48 -0.93 -19.40
CA GLN A 123 2.72 -2.36 -19.55
C GLN A 123 1.51 -3.08 -20.17
N VAL A 124 0.29 -2.77 -19.72
CA VAL A 124 -0.93 -3.36 -20.27
C VAL A 124 -1.10 -2.98 -21.73
N ASP A 125 -0.93 -1.69 -22.06
CA ASP A 125 -1.04 -1.17 -23.43
C ASP A 125 0.00 -1.82 -24.35
N ALA A 126 1.25 -1.99 -23.90
CA ALA A 126 2.27 -2.71 -24.66
C ALA A 126 1.88 -4.18 -24.92
N MET A 127 1.25 -4.84 -23.94
CA MET A 127 0.77 -6.22 -24.12
C MET A 127 -0.45 -6.30 -25.05
N GLU A 128 -1.32 -5.30 -25.06
CA GLU A 128 -2.45 -5.21 -26.01
C GLU A 128 -1.97 -5.05 -27.45
N ARG A 129 -0.99 -4.18 -27.68
CA ARG A 129 -0.40 -3.98 -29.02
C ARG A 129 0.19 -5.27 -29.60
N VAL A 130 0.92 -6.03 -28.77
CA VAL A 130 1.43 -7.35 -29.15
C VAL A 130 0.28 -8.32 -29.45
N ALA A 131 -0.79 -8.29 -28.65
CA ALA A 131 -1.96 -9.14 -28.86
C ALA A 131 -2.71 -8.81 -30.18
N GLN A 132 -2.61 -7.57 -30.64
CA GLN A 132 -3.16 -7.11 -31.93
C GLN A 132 -2.23 -7.39 -33.13
N GLY A 133 -1.06 -7.98 -32.90
CA GLY A 133 -0.09 -8.32 -33.94
C GLY A 133 0.85 -7.17 -34.32
N GLU A 134 0.95 -6.11 -33.53
CA GLU A 134 1.95 -5.07 -33.74
C GLU A 134 3.36 -5.57 -33.41
N ASP A 135 4.35 -5.16 -34.21
CA ASP A 135 5.76 -5.42 -33.94
C ASP A 135 6.28 -4.45 -32.87
N VAL A 136 6.21 -4.89 -31.61
CA VAL A 136 6.73 -4.16 -30.46
C VAL A 136 8.10 -4.76 -30.09
N PRO A 137 9.18 -3.96 -29.99
CA PRO A 137 10.50 -4.49 -29.67
C PRO A 137 10.51 -5.24 -28.33
N ASP A 138 11.00 -6.49 -28.34
CA ASP A 138 11.09 -7.36 -27.16
C ASP A 138 11.80 -6.69 -25.97
N ARG A 139 12.80 -5.85 -26.26
CA ARG A 139 13.55 -5.09 -25.26
C ARG A 139 12.65 -4.16 -24.44
N ASP A 140 11.65 -3.55 -25.07
CA ASP A 140 10.77 -2.56 -24.45
C ASP A 140 9.73 -3.26 -23.57
N ILE A 141 9.18 -4.38 -24.05
CA ILE A 141 8.28 -5.25 -23.28
C ILE A 141 8.99 -5.78 -22.02
N ARG A 142 10.22 -6.26 -22.19
CA ARG A 142 11.03 -6.78 -21.07
C ARG A 142 11.33 -5.68 -20.06
N ARG A 143 11.71 -4.49 -20.50
CA ARG A 143 12.02 -3.35 -19.63
C ARG A 143 10.80 -2.91 -18.82
N LEU A 144 9.64 -2.79 -19.46
CA LEU A 144 8.39 -2.46 -18.78
C LEU A 144 8.02 -3.51 -17.73
N ARG A 145 8.15 -4.79 -18.07
CA ARG A 145 7.88 -5.89 -17.13
C ARG A 145 8.80 -5.83 -15.90
N ILE A 146 10.11 -5.66 -16.09
CA ILE A 146 11.08 -5.57 -14.99
C ILE A 146 10.80 -4.34 -14.12
N THR A 147 10.55 -3.18 -14.74
CA THR A 147 10.24 -1.93 -14.03
C THR A 147 8.97 -2.08 -13.21
N SER A 148 7.93 -2.66 -13.81
CA SER A 148 6.66 -2.95 -13.14
C SER A 148 6.85 -3.88 -11.95
N MET A 149 7.51 -5.02 -12.12
CA MET A 149 7.80 -5.96 -11.03
C MET A 149 8.61 -5.31 -9.91
N SER A 150 9.64 -4.52 -10.26
CA SER A 150 10.47 -3.81 -9.28
C SER A 150 9.64 -2.82 -8.45
N LEU A 151 8.77 -2.04 -9.09
CA LEU A 151 7.90 -1.10 -8.40
C LEU A 151 6.87 -1.82 -7.52
N SER A 152 6.27 -2.92 -8.00
CA SER A 152 5.32 -3.71 -7.20
C SER A 152 5.97 -4.30 -5.96
N ILE A 153 7.15 -4.93 -6.11
CA ILE A 153 7.88 -5.55 -4.99
C ILE A 153 8.35 -4.48 -3.99
N THR A 154 8.93 -3.39 -4.49
CA THR A 154 9.39 -2.29 -3.62
C THR A 154 8.22 -1.67 -2.88
N GLY A 155 7.10 -1.40 -3.58
CA GLY A 155 5.88 -0.89 -2.97
C GLY A 155 5.34 -1.82 -1.89
N LEU A 156 5.32 -3.13 -2.13
CA LEU A 156 4.90 -4.13 -1.15
C LEU A 156 5.83 -4.15 0.09
N ILE A 157 7.15 -4.13 -0.12
CA ILE A 157 8.11 -4.10 0.99
C ILE A 157 7.91 -2.84 1.85
N LEU A 158 7.81 -1.67 1.21
CA LEU A 158 7.57 -0.41 1.94
C LEU A 158 6.24 -0.44 2.69
N THR A 159 5.21 -1.01 2.09
CA THR A 159 3.90 -1.23 2.73
C THR A 159 4.04 -2.08 3.99
N LEU A 160 4.77 -3.20 3.91
CA LEU A 160 5.02 -4.08 5.05
C LEU A 160 5.86 -3.39 6.14
N VAL A 161 6.85 -2.58 5.75
CA VAL A 161 7.65 -1.77 6.68
C VAL A 161 6.75 -0.76 7.41
N VAL A 162 5.87 -0.04 6.69
CA VAL A 162 4.89 0.89 7.29
C VAL A 162 3.93 0.18 8.25
N MET A 163 3.47 -1.02 7.90
CA MET A 163 2.64 -1.85 8.77
C MET A 163 3.40 -2.27 10.04
N GLY A 164 4.64 -2.74 9.90
CA GLY A 164 5.48 -3.12 11.05
C GLY A 164 5.72 -1.96 12.01
N MET A 165 6.01 -0.76 11.47
CA MET A 165 6.09 0.46 12.28
C MET A 165 4.75 0.79 12.94
N GLY A 166 3.62 0.62 12.23
CA GLY A 166 2.29 0.79 12.80
C GLY A 166 2.00 -0.14 13.98
N VAL A 167 2.39 -1.40 13.88
CA VAL A 167 2.29 -2.36 15.00
C VAL A 167 3.16 -1.91 16.17
N SER A 168 4.40 -1.46 15.92
CA SER A 168 5.29 -0.99 16.98
C SER A 168 4.75 0.23 17.72
N LEU A 169 4.02 1.13 17.06
CA LEU A 169 3.35 2.26 17.70
C LEU A 169 2.24 1.82 18.66
N GLY A 170 1.50 0.77 18.30
CA GLY A 170 0.43 0.21 19.14
C GLY A 170 0.94 -0.57 20.36
N ALA A 171 2.20 -1.02 20.34
CA ALA A 171 2.83 -1.72 21.45
C ALA A 171 3.32 -0.71 22.52
N ALA A 172 2.43 -0.29 23.41
CA ALA A 172 2.70 0.79 24.39
C ALA A 172 3.94 0.55 25.26
N GLU A 173 4.21 -0.71 25.64
CA GLU A 173 5.41 -1.11 26.41
C GLU A 173 6.72 -0.73 25.71
N TYR A 174 6.71 -0.66 24.37
CA TYR A 174 7.85 -0.27 23.56
C TYR A 174 7.77 1.21 23.14
N SER A 175 6.62 1.67 22.67
CA SER A 175 6.50 2.99 22.02
C SER A 175 6.48 4.16 23.00
N ILE A 176 6.02 3.96 24.25
CA ILE A 176 5.91 5.02 25.27
C ILE A 176 7.15 5.07 26.17
N GLN A 177 8.27 4.53 25.72
CA GLN A 177 9.56 4.72 26.39
C GLN A 177 10.14 6.08 26.02
N GLU A 178 10.58 6.82 27.04
CA GLU A 178 11.35 8.05 26.85
C GLU A 178 12.72 7.73 26.25
N PHE A 179 13.25 8.66 25.46
CA PHE A 179 14.61 8.58 24.93
C PHE A 179 15.70 8.81 25.99
#